data_AF-A0A966BFQ5-F1
#
_entry.id   AF-A0A966BFQ5-F1
#
_cell.length_a   1.000
_cell.length_b   1.000
_cell.length_c   1.000
_cell.angle_alpha   90.00
_cell.angle_beta   90.00
_cell.angle_gamma   90.00
#
_symmetry.space_group_name_H-M   'P 1'
#
loop_
_entity.id
_entity.type
_entity.pdbx_description
1 polymer ?
#
loop_
_entity_poly.entity_id
_entity_poly.type
_entity_poly.pdbx_seq_one_letter_code
_entity_poly.pdbx_strand_id
1 'polypeptide(L)' 'MPELDHLIFASPDLSEGVRIIDSLSGQKAVPGGPHVNFGTKNYLLTFNDKT' A
#
# COMPACT_ATOMS: atom_id res chain seq x y z
N MET A 1 -22.87 -4.94 -8.64
CA MET A 1 -22.83 -4.40 -7.26
C MET A 1 -21.50 -3.70 -7.08
N PRO A 2 -21.38 -2.61 -6.32
CA PRO A 2 -20.07 -2.02 -6.03
C PRO A 2 -19.23 -2.99 -5.20
N GLU A 3 -17.93 -3.05 -5.49
CA GLU A 3 -16.95 -3.89 -4.82
C GLU A 3 -15.88 -3.00 -4.17
N LEU A 4 -15.26 -3.49 -3.08
CA LEU A 4 -14.13 -2.81 -2.46
C LEU A 4 -12.89 -3.08 -3.30
N ASP A 5 -12.31 -2.01 -3.86
CA ASP A 5 -11.11 -2.11 -4.70
C ASP A 5 -9.83 -2.08 -3.85
N HIS A 6 -9.64 -1.02 -3.04
CA HIS A 6 -8.44 -0.88 -2.21
C HIS A 6 -8.67 -0.08 -0.92
N LEU A 7 -7.75 -0.28 0.04
CA LEU A 7 -7.63 0.51 1.26
C LEU A 7 -6.33 1.33 1.20
N ILE A 8 -6.36 2.56 1.75
CA ILE A 8 -5.18 3.43 1.82
C ILE A 8 -4.77 3.57 3.28
N PHE A 9 -3.53 3.22 3.58
CA PHE A 9 -2.86 3.51 4.84
C PHE A 9 -1.82 4.61 4.61
N ALA A 10 -2.10 5.83 5.09
CA ALA A 10 -1.19 6.96 4.98
C ALA A 10 -0.21 7.00 6.16
N SER A 11 1.07 7.18 5.87
CA SER A 11 2.13 7.30 6.88
C SER A 11 3.00 8.52 6.60
N PRO A 12 3.44 9.29 7.63
CA PRO A 12 4.42 10.37 7.46
C PRO A 12 5.77 9.89 6.91
N ASP A 13 6.14 8.65 7.24
CA ASP A 13 7.29 7.96 6.68
C ASP A 13 6.79 6.68 5.97
N LEU A 14 6.94 6.65 4.64
CA LEU A 14 6.45 5.52 3.84
C LEU A 14 7.15 4.21 4.21
N SER A 15 8.45 4.25 4.51
CA SER A 15 9.22 3.05 4.84
C SER A 15 8.80 2.48 6.20
N GLU A 16 8.48 3.33 7.17
CA GLU A 16 7.89 2.87 8.44
C GLU A 16 6.49 2.31 8.25
N GLY A 17 5.66 2.96 7.44
CA GLY A 17 4.31 2.46 7.13
C GLY A 17 4.35 1.06 6.51
N VAL A 18 5.25 0.84 5.55
CA VAL A 18 5.47 -0.49 4.94
C VAL A 18 5.91 -1.51 5.99
N ARG A 19 6.86 -1.18 6.88
CA ARG A 19 7.30 -2.11 7.94
C ARG A 19 6.14 -2.53 8.85
N ILE A 20 5.29 -1.58 9.25
CA ILE A 20 4.13 -1.85 10.12
C ILE A 20 3.15 -2.79 9.41
N ILE A 21 2.77 -2.47 8.17
CA ILE A 21 1.80 -3.26 7.41
C ILE A 21 2.35 -4.66 7.10
N ASP A 22 3.62 -4.78 6.73
CA ASP A 22 4.26 -6.08 6.52
C ASP A 22 4.22 -6.95 7.78
N SER A 23 4.51 -6.36 8.95
CA SER A 23 4.52 -7.05 10.24
C SER A 23 3.11 -7.52 10.65
N LEU A 24 2.10 -6.67 10.46
CA LEU A 24 0.71 -6.98 10.83
C LEU A 24 0.05 -7.97 9.88
N SER A 25 0.35 -7.89 8.58
CA SER A 25 -0.29 -8.74 7.56
C SER A 25 0.45 -10.06 7.33
N GLY A 26 1.73 -10.14 7.68
CA GLY A 26 2.60 -11.27 7.31
C GLY A 26 2.97 -11.32 5.82
N GLN A 27 2.58 -10.32 5.03
CA GLN A 27 2.85 -10.22 3.61
C GLN A 27 3.86 -9.10 3.32
N LYS A 28 4.43 -9.10 2.11
CA LYS A 28 5.40 -8.07 1.68
C LYS A 28 4.79 -7.14 0.66
N ALA A 29 4.70 -5.86 1.01
CA ALA A 29 4.31 -4.84 0.06
C ALA A 29 5.40 -4.62 -1.00
N VAL A 30 5.00 -4.40 -2.25
CA VAL A 30 5.90 -4.15 -3.38
C VAL A 30 5.94 -2.65 -3.71
N PRO A 31 7.07 -2.12 -4.21
CA PRO A 31 7.14 -0.73 -4.66
C PRO A 31 6.10 -0.45 -5.74
N GLY A 32 5.31 0.60 -5.57
CA GLY A 32 4.48 1.15 -6.63
C GLY A 32 5.26 2.23 -7.38
N GLY A 33 4.82 3.48 -7.27
CA GLY A 33 5.47 4.59 -7.93
C GLY A 33 5.18 5.96 -7.33
N PRO A 34 5.84 7.01 -7.83
CA PRO A 34 5.55 8.38 -7.45
C PRO A 34 4.30 8.92 -8.16
N HIS A 35 3.42 9.58 -7.41
CA HIS A 35 2.35 10.41 -7.95
C HIS A 35 2.88 11.85 -8.11
N VAL A 36 3.56 12.11 -9.23
CA VAL A 36 4.37 13.34 -9.46
C VAL A 36 3.61 14.63 -9.17
N ASN A 37 2.33 14.72 -9.56
CA ASN A 37 1.53 15.93 -9.38
C ASN A 37 0.91 16.08 -7.98
N PHE A 38 1.11 15.08 -7.10
CA PHE A 38 0.51 15.02 -5.76
C PHE A 38 1.55 14.93 -4.64
N GLY A 39 2.84 14.82 -4.97
CA GLY A 39 3.92 14.77 -3.97
C GLY A 39 3.91 13.51 -3.09
N THR A 40 3.20 12.45 -3.49
CA THR A 40 3.13 11.18 -2.77
C THR A 40 3.80 10.06 -3.56
N LYS A 41 4.13 8.97 -2.88
CA LYS A 41 4.55 7.69 -3.46
C LYS A 41 3.97 6.56 -2.61
N ASN A 42 3.83 5.37 -3.19
CA ASN A 42 3.19 4.25 -2.51
C ASN A 42 3.98 2.94 -2.62
N TYR A 43 3.55 1.99 -1.80
CA TYR A 43 3.77 0.56 -1.95
C TYR A 43 2.40 -0.11 -2.04
N LEU A 44 2.32 -1.24 -2.71
CA LEU A 44 1.09 -1.98 -2.96
C LEU A 44 1.17 -3.34 -2.28
N LEU A 45 0.06 -3.79 -1.70
CA LEU A 45 -0.05 -5.10 -1.08
C LEU A 45 -1.34 -5.75 -1.56
N THR A 46 -1.18 -6.94 -2.13
CA THR A 46 -2.26 -7.78 -2.65
C THR A 46 -2.58 -8.87 -1.64
N PHE A 47 -3.87 -9.03 -1.31
CA PHE A 47 -4.32 -10.08 -0.38
C PHE A 47 -4.72 -11.39 -1.08
N ASN A 48 -4.97 -11.36 -2.40
CA ASN A 48 -5.36 -12.52 -3.19
C ASN A 48 -5.08 -12.31 -4.69
N ASP A 49 -5.20 -13.35 -5.51
CA ASP A 49 -4.90 -13.28 -6.95
C ASP A 49 -5.85 -12.42 -7.79
N LYS A 50 -6.86 -11.77 -7.18
CA LYS A 50 -7.87 -10.96 -7.87
C LYS A 50 -7.65 -9.45 -7.75
N THR A 51 -6.83 -8.99 -6.82
CA THR A 51 -6.56 -7.55 -6.57
C THR A 51 -5.11 -7.29 -6.25
#